data_AF-A0A8H3C505-F1
#
_entry.id   AF-A0A8H3C505-F1
#
_cell.length_a   1.000
_cell.length_b   1.000
_cell.length_c   1.000
_cell.angle_alpha   90.00
_cell.angle_beta   90.00
_cell.angle_gamma   90.00
#
_symmetry.space_group_name_H-M   'P 1'
#
loop_
_entity.id
_entity.type
_entity.pdbx_description
1 polymer ?
#
loop_
_entity_poly.entity_id
_entity_poly.type
_entity_poly.pdbx_seq_one_letter_code
_entity_poly.pdbx_strand_id
1 'polypeptide(L)'
;MARDVSPSVLSILVEHGVEGAVVEWIEGKVEPMAGPPLMHTVESTNVTHDIRRPFTTAHGMSIVSKNREAEDATGTVSIFFHEGGDSDKVLGASCKHVFHANTKLDYELRGSGTRRQQIHVNGMRKFQRAIEAIKYKVTKNVTDVVALTDDITRLESEPKSEIKSKAEDQEEALEAKRDELTKLTKAGNKLREFSKEITREWTDIDRRAIGYLDWAPSISIDVDQLNYTRDMGAFFLYSEKFAENFVGNLVDLGVKYTLHELNTIFGGKFPSNMKLRLRGTLNRQQLNHPNGVDEFGNARIIVGKDGSTTELTWGNFVGPEAYLCDEFGHESKELAIYNGSKTDRTNFSGKGDSGAPIWTVDGEIVGFLHSGMPKGISNHVTYATPGWWYLERLKERYPNANFWGESWTLA
;
A
#
# COMPACT_ATOMS: atom_id res chain seq x y z
N MET A 1 -37.35 24.70 -6.92
CA MET A 1 -36.49 24.09 -7.95
C MET A 1 -35.87 25.21 -8.77
N ALA A 2 -34.64 25.06 -9.29
CA ALA A 2 -33.96 26.15 -10.01
C ALA A 2 -34.75 26.69 -11.23
N ARG A 3 -35.65 25.87 -11.81
CA ARG A 3 -36.59 26.30 -12.87
C ARG A 3 -37.52 27.45 -12.45
N ASP A 4 -37.84 27.57 -11.16
CA ASP A 4 -38.81 28.54 -10.63
C ASP A 4 -38.26 29.99 -10.62
N VAL A 5 -36.94 30.17 -10.71
CA VAL A 5 -36.28 31.49 -10.75
C VAL A 5 -35.96 31.99 -12.17
N SER A 6 -36.11 31.14 -13.20
CA SER A 6 -35.86 31.52 -14.60
C SER A 6 -36.63 32.78 -15.05
N PRO A 7 -37.93 32.94 -14.71
CA PRO A 7 -38.67 34.14 -15.11
C PRO A 7 -38.08 35.43 -14.52
N SER A 8 -37.64 35.39 -13.26
CA SER A 8 -37.05 36.55 -12.59
C SER A 8 -35.69 36.93 -13.19
N VAL A 9 -34.86 35.95 -13.54
CA VAL A 9 -33.56 36.19 -14.20
C VAL A 9 -33.75 36.80 -15.59
N LEU A 10 -34.69 36.26 -16.37
CA LEU A 10 -35.02 36.81 -17.69
C LEU A 10 -35.56 38.24 -17.60
N SER A 11 -36.41 38.53 -16.61
CA SER A 11 -36.95 39.89 -16.38
C SER A 11 -35.83 40.90 -16.14
N ILE A 12 -34.85 40.56 -15.30
CA ILE A 12 -33.69 41.44 -15.01
C ILE A 12 -32.86 41.69 -16.27
N LEU A 13 -32.63 40.66 -17.09
CA LEU A 13 -31.86 40.80 -18.33
C LEU A 13 -32.56 41.72 -19.35
N VAL A 14 -33.88 41.61 -19.46
CA VAL A 14 -34.70 42.49 -20.31
C VAL A 14 -34.67 43.93 -19.79
N GLU A 15 -34.78 44.15 -18.47
CA GLU A 15 -34.68 45.49 -17.87
C GLU A 15 -33.34 46.19 -18.17
N HIS A 16 -32.28 45.41 -18.44
CA HIS A 16 -30.95 45.91 -18.78
C HIS A 16 -30.65 45.86 -20.29
N GLY A 17 -31.67 45.68 -21.13
CA GLY A 17 -31.56 45.76 -22.60
C GLY A 17 -30.98 44.51 -23.27
N VAL A 18 -30.91 43.38 -22.58
CA VAL A 18 -30.49 42.09 -23.14
C VAL A 18 -31.72 41.32 -23.60
N GLU A 19 -32.10 41.54 -24.87
CA GLU A 19 -33.21 40.84 -25.51
C GLU A 19 -32.78 39.50 -26.11
N GLY A 20 -33.67 38.50 -26.11
CA GLY A 20 -33.42 37.20 -26.75
C GLY A 20 -32.58 36.20 -25.95
N ALA A 21 -32.30 36.48 -24.67
CA ALA A 21 -31.63 35.52 -23.79
C ALA A 21 -32.49 34.25 -23.58
N VAL A 22 -31.87 33.08 -23.69
CA VAL A 22 -32.49 31.78 -23.45
C VAL A 22 -31.82 31.14 -22.23
N VAL A 23 -32.63 30.65 -21.29
CA VAL A 23 -32.13 29.89 -20.13
C VAL A 23 -32.16 28.41 -20.48
N GLU A 24 -30.99 27.81 -20.63
CA GLU A 24 -30.84 26.36 -20.75
C GLU A 24 -30.55 25.73 -19.38
N TRP A 25 -31.30 24.68 -19.04
CA TRP A 25 -31.07 23.89 -17.83
C TRP A 25 -30.44 22.56 -18.23
N ILE A 26 -29.20 22.34 -17.81
CA ILE A 26 -28.53 21.04 -17.96
C ILE A 26 -28.65 20.30 -16.63
N GLU A 27 -29.43 19.22 -16.63
CA GLU A 27 -29.46 18.29 -15.50
C GLU A 27 -28.30 17.31 -15.65
N GLY A 28 -27.16 17.69 -15.07
CA GLY A 28 -25.99 16.83 -14.98
C GLY A 28 -26.07 15.94 -13.75
N LYS A 29 -25.91 14.63 -13.92
CA LYS A 29 -25.51 13.77 -12.80
C LYS A 29 -24.04 14.05 -12.52
N VAL A 30 -23.72 14.64 -11.37
CA VAL A 30 -22.33 14.83 -10.97
C VAL A 30 -21.73 13.46 -10.74
N GLU A 31 -20.88 13.00 -11.66
CA GLU A 31 -19.99 11.88 -11.37
C GLU A 31 -18.81 12.41 -10.54
N PRO A 32 -18.51 11.81 -9.38
CA PRO A 32 -17.32 12.16 -8.63
C PRO A 32 -16.08 11.97 -9.50
N MET A 33 -15.36 13.06 -9.80
CA MET A 33 -14.12 12.99 -10.58
C MET A 33 -13.02 12.19 -9.88
N ALA A 34 -13.19 11.88 -8.59
CA ALA A 34 -12.20 11.13 -7.83
C ALA A 34 -12.04 9.69 -8.34
N GLY A 35 -13.04 9.06 -8.97
CA GLY A 35 -13.05 7.60 -9.22
C GLY A 35 -13.46 6.78 -7.99
N PRO A 36 -13.43 5.43 -8.01
CA PRO A 36 -13.96 4.59 -6.92
C PRO A 36 -13.18 4.77 -5.59
N PRO A 37 -13.84 4.61 -4.42
CA PRO A 37 -13.13 4.49 -3.15
C PRO A 37 -12.11 3.35 -3.14
N LEU A 38 -11.05 3.48 -2.34
CA LEU A 38 -10.15 2.36 -2.06
C LEU A 38 -10.93 1.25 -1.35
N MET A 39 -10.57 0.01 -1.63
CA MET A 39 -11.27 -1.17 -1.15
C MET A 39 -10.86 -1.52 0.29
N HIS A 40 -11.75 -2.18 1.03
CA HIS A 40 -11.40 -2.80 2.31
C HIS A 40 -10.48 -4.01 2.11
N THR A 41 -9.71 -4.33 3.15
CA THR A 41 -9.01 -5.62 3.26
C THR A 41 -10.03 -6.75 3.46
N VAL A 42 -9.76 -7.90 2.85
CA VAL A 42 -10.65 -9.08 2.94
C VAL A 42 -9.92 -10.20 3.67
N GLU A 43 -10.67 -11.20 4.13
CA GLU A 43 -10.09 -12.40 4.72
C GLU A 43 -9.32 -13.23 3.69
N SER A 44 -8.33 -14.01 4.14
CA SER A 44 -7.46 -14.84 3.28
C SER A 44 -8.21 -15.91 2.48
N THR A 45 -9.42 -16.29 2.92
CA THR A 45 -10.32 -17.21 2.20
C THR A 45 -11.01 -16.55 1.00
N ASN A 46 -10.96 -15.22 0.88
CA ASN A 46 -11.48 -14.51 -0.28
C ASN A 46 -10.54 -14.71 -1.47
N VAL A 47 -11.08 -15.19 -2.58
CA VAL A 47 -10.31 -15.48 -3.81
C VAL A 47 -9.61 -14.26 -4.41
N THR A 48 -10.01 -13.05 -4.01
CA THR A 48 -9.40 -11.79 -4.44
C THR A 48 -8.36 -11.24 -3.44
N HIS A 49 -8.14 -11.87 -2.29
CA HIS A 49 -7.34 -11.32 -1.18
C HIS A 49 -6.00 -10.71 -1.61
N ASP A 50 -5.13 -11.51 -2.20
CA ASP A 50 -3.80 -11.10 -2.68
C ASP A 50 -3.84 -10.09 -3.84
N ILE A 51 -4.70 -10.30 -4.83
CA ILE A 51 -4.82 -9.42 -6.02
C ILE A 51 -5.58 -8.12 -5.74
N ARG A 52 -6.26 -8.02 -4.59
CA ARG A 52 -6.96 -6.82 -4.12
C ARG A 52 -6.04 -5.87 -3.39
N ARG A 53 -4.96 -6.36 -2.76
CA ARG A 53 -4.01 -5.56 -1.95
C ARG A 53 -3.57 -4.23 -2.59
N PRO A 54 -3.27 -4.15 -3.91
CA PRO A 54 -2.89 -2.87 -4.52
C PRO A 54 -3.96 -1.77 -4.46
N PHE A 55 -5.23 -2.14 -4.24
CA PHE A 55 -6.38 -1.23 -4.28
C PHE A 55 -6.98 -0.98 -2.88
N THR A 56 -6.30 -1.38 -1.81
CA THR A 56 -6.79 -1.18 -0.43
C THR A 56 -6.09 -0.01 0.27
N THR A 57 -6.58 0.36 1.45
CA THR A 57 -5.96 1.37 2.32
C THR A 57 -4.83 0.81 3.20
N ALA A 58 -4.48 -0.47 3.08
CA ALA A 58 -3.41 -1.07 3.88
C ALA A 58 -2.01 -0.58 3.43
N HIS A 59 -1.02 -0.77 4.30
CA HIS A 59 0.39 -0.58 3.99
C HIS A 59 0.83 -1.49 2.82
N GLY A 60 1.94 -1.11 2.18
CA GLY A 60 2.32 -1.63 0.86
C GLY A 60 1.68 -0.87 -0.31
N MET A 61 0.85 0.15 -0.02
CA MET A 61 0.23 1.03 -1.00
C MET A 61 1.29 1.75 -1.84
N SER A 62 1.26 1.50 -3.16
CA SER A 62 2.10 2.19 -4.12
C SER A 62 1.56 3.57 -4.42
N ILE A 63 2.43 4.58 -4.37
CA ILE A 63 2.08 5.95 -4.75
C ILE A 63 3.02 6.49 -5.81
N VAL A 64 2.51 7.42 -6.60
CA VAL A 64 3.29 8.24 -7.53
C VAL A 64 2.71 9.64 -7.52
N SER A 65 3.57 10.65 -7.57
CA SER A 65 3.08 12.02 -7.77
C SER A 65 2.89 12.29 -9.26
N LYS A 66 1.91 13.13 -9.62
CA LYS A 66 1.58 13.43 -11.02
C LYS A 66 2.79 13.88 -11.86
N ASN A 67 3.70 14.63 -11.25
CA ASN A 67 4.91 15.12 -11.92
C ASN A 67 5.99 14.04 -12.14
N ARG A 68 5.83 12.86 -11.52
CA ARG A 68 6.80 11.76 -11.54
C ARG A 68 6.29 10.52 -12.29
N GLU A 69 5.07 10.57 -12.82
CA GLU A 69 4.43 9.45 -13.52
C GLU A 69 5.20 8.99 -14.75
N ALA A 70 5.69 9.93 -15.57
CA ALA A 70 6.43 9.64 -16.79
C ALA A 70 7.78 8.94 -16.51
N GLU A 71 8.34 9.11 -15.31
CA GLU A 71 9.60 8.50 -14.90
C GLU A 71 9.43 7.14 -14.22
N ASP A 72 8.18 6.69 -14.02
CA ASP A 72 7.86 5.49 -13.22
C ASP A 72 8.53 5.54 -11.83
N ALA A 73 8.64 6.73 -11.25
CA ALA A 73 9.24 6.94 -9.94
C ALA A 73 8.18 6.74 -8.86
N THR A 74 7.90 5.46 -8.60
CA THR A 74 6.97 5.02 -7.55
C THR A 74 7.64 4.99 -6.19
N GLY A 75 6.81 5.10 -5.14
CA GLY A 75 7.17 4.85 -3.76
C GLY A 75 6.05 4.10 -3.04
N THR A 76 6.23 3.94 -1.75
CA THR A 76 5.28 3.32 -0.82
C THR A 76 4.86 4.34 0.23
N VAL A 77 3.60 4.31 0.66
CA VAL A 77 3.17 5.11 1.82
C VAL A 77 3.95 4.67 3.07
N SER A 78 4.49 5.64 3.81
CA SER A 78 5.18 5.43 5.07
C SER A 78 4.23 5.23 6.23
N ILE A 79 3.35 6.19 6.44
CA ILE A 79 2.43 6.22 7.58
C ILE A 79 1.22 7.09 7.24
N PHE A 80 0.06 6.73 7.76
CA PHE A 80 -1.14 7.57 7.79
C PHE A 80 -1.27 8.24 9.16
N PHE A 81 -1.76 9.48 9.19
CA PHE A 81 -2.01 10.18 10.44
C PHE A 81 -3.10 11.23 10.29
N HIS A 82 -3.81 11.48 11.38
CA HIS A 82 -4.72 12.61 11.48
C HIS A 82 -3.91 13.87 11.79
N GLU A 83 -4.26 15.00 11.16
CA GLU A 83 -3.65 16.29 11.50
C GLU A 83 -3.89 16.66 12.97
N GLY A 84 -5.07 16.30 13.49
CA GLY A 84 -5.48 16.49 14.88
C GLY A 84 -5.88 17.93 15.22
N GLY A 85 -6.12 18.19 16.51
CA GLY A 85 -6.71 19.44 16.97
C GLY A 85 -8.16 19.56 16.47
N ASP A 86 -8.52 20.72 15.92
CA ASP A 86 -9.86 20.96 15.35
C ASP A 86 -9.97 20.55 13.87
N SER A 87 -8.93 19.90 13.30
CA SER A 87 -8.89 19.47 11.91
C SER A 87 -9.41 18.04 11.74
N ASP A 88 -10.26 17.84 10.73
CA ASP A 88 -10.77 16.55 10.29
C ASP A 88 -9.90 15.89 9.22
N LYS A 89 -8.76 16.51 8.87
CA LYS A 89 -7.91 16.04 7.78
C LYS A 89 -7.06 14.84 8.19
N VAL A 90 -6.94 13.92 7.25
CA VAL A 90 -6.02 12.78 7.31
C VAL A 90 -4.96 12.95 6.23
N LEU A 91 -3.72 12.64 6.59
CA LEU A 91 -2.56 12.73 5.74
C LEU A 91 -1.89 11.36 5.60
N GLY A 92 -1.21 11.17 4.48
CA GLY A 92 -0.18 10.15 4.30
C GLY A 92 1.20 10.79 4.24
N ALA A 93 2.24 10.04 4.59
CA ALA A 93 3.62 10.44 4.38
C ALA A 93 4.37 9.46 3.46
N SER A 94 5.43 9.93 2.82
CA SER A 94 6.42 9.11 2.08
C SER A 94 7.74 9.87 1.94
N CYS A 95 8.68 9.37 1.15
CA CYS A 95 9.96 10.03 0.89
C CYS A 95 9.82 11.25 -0.04
N LYS A 96 10.63 12.29 0.16
CA LYS A 96 10.71 13.48 -0.70
C LYS A 96 11.03 13.09 -2.14
N HIS A 97 11.97 12.16 -2.33
CA HIS A 97 12.37 11.74 -3.68
C HIS A 97 11.29 10.94 -4.41
N VAL A 98 10.22 10.51 -3.76
CA VAL A 98 9.03 9.91 -4.41
C VAL A 98 8.15 11.03 -4.98
N PHE A 99 8.06 12.16 -4.29
CA PHE A 99 7.24 13.29 -4.71
C PHE A 99 7.91 14.20 -5.73
N HIS A 100 9.23 14.38 -5.68
CA HIS A 100 9.89 15.41 -6.50
C HIS A 100 11.25 14.96 -7.01
N ALA A 101 11.53 15.20 -8.30
CA ALA A 101 12.80 14.80 -8.93
C ALA A 101 13.96 15.67 -8.41
N ASN A 102 13.73 16.97 -8.24
CA ASN A 102 14.68 17.84 -7.57
C ASN A 102 14.50 17.73 -6.05
N THR A 103 15.35 16.95 -5.40
CA THR A 103 15.32 16.68 -3.96
C THR A 103 15.93 17.80 -3.13
N LYS A 104 16.58 18.79 -3.74
CA LYS A 104 17.25 19.91 -3.07
C LYS A 104 16.35 21.11 -2.79
N LEU A 105 15.12 21.09 -3.31
CA LEU A 105 14.15 22.18 -3.13
C LEU A 105 13.05 21.78 -2.16
N ASP A 106 12.72 22.71 -1.26
CA ASP A 106 11.52 22.61 -0.45
C ASP A 106 10.27 22.66 -1.35
N TYR A 107 9.25 21.91 -0.94
CA TYR A 107 7.90 22.06 -1.43
C TYR A 107 7.00 22.36 -0.24
N GLU A 108 6.18 23.38 -0.41
CA GLU A 108 5.08 23.69 0.48
C GLU A 108 3.89 24.19 -0.35
N LEU A 109 2.71 23.66 -0.07
CA LEU A 109 1.50 24.05 -0.75
C LEU A 109 1.13 25.49 -0.36
N ARG A 110 1.32 26.41 -1.30
CA ARG A 110 1.07 27.85 -1.07
C ARG A 110 -0.40 28.20 -1.25
N GLY A 111 -1.20 28.16 -0.18
CA GLY A 111 -2.52 28.79 -0.10
C GLY A 111 -3.52 28.51 -1.24
N SER A 112 -4.61 29.27 -1.27
CA SER A 112 -5.66 29.14 -2.30
C SER A 112 -5.18 29.65 -3.66
N GLY A 113 -5.20 28.80 -4.68
CA GLY A 113 -4.85 29.13 -6.07
C GLY A 113 -3.62 28.41 -6.62
N THR A 114 -2.80 27.79 -5.75
CA THR A 114 -1.66 26.98 -6.20
C THR A 114 -2.14 25.67 -6.81
N ARG A 115 -1.59 25.31 -7.98
CA ARG A 115 -1.85 24.02 -8.62
C ARG A 115 -1.37 22.91 -7.69
N ARG A 116 -2.32 22.13 -7.17
CA ARG A 116 -2.06 21.00 -6.28
C ARG A 116 -1.30 19.91 -7.04
N GLN A 117 -0.18 19.46 -6.50
CA GLN A 117 0.50 18.28 -7.01
C GLN A 117 -0.26 17.02 -6.55
N GLN A 118 -1.05 16.44 -7.45
CA GLN A 118 -1.84 15.26 -7.17
C GLN A 118 -0.95 14.05 -6.87
N ILE A 119 -1.40 13.22 -5.94
CA ILE A 119 -0.81 11.91 -5.62
C ILE A 119 -1.79 10.84 -6.07
N HIS A 120 -1.30 9.89 -6.85
CA HIS A 120 -2.07 8.80 -7.40
C HIS A 120 -1.62 7.47 -6.79
N VAL A 121 -2.58 6.57 -6.56
CA VAL A 121 -2.29 5.19 -6.18
C VAL A 121 -1.96 4.39 -7.44
N ASN A 122 -0.99 3.48 -7.33
CA ASN A 122 -0.53 2.61 -8.41
C ASN A 122 -0.20 3.38 -9.70
N GLY A 123 1.05 3.81 -9.83
CA GLY A 123 1.57 4.28 -11.12
C GLY A 123 1.35 3.24 -12.22
N MET A 124 1.43 3.67 -13.49
CA MET A 124 1.03 2.85 -14.65
C MET A 124 1.64 1.45 -14.64
N ARG A 125 2.93 1.31 -14.32
CA ARG A 125 3.59 0.00 -14.27
C ARG A 125 3.08 -0.89 -13.14
N LYS A 126 2.86 -0.33 -11.94
CA LYS A 126 2.31 -1.09 -10.81
C LYS A 126 0.88 -1.53 -11.10
N PHE A 127 0.07 -0.65 -11.69
CA PHE A 127 -1.29 -0.98 -12.11
C PHE A 127 -1.30 -2.10 -13.16
N GLN A 128 -0.43 -2.01 -14.18
CA GLN A 128 -0.31 -3.05 -15.20
C GLN A 128 0.07 -4.42 -14.61
N ARG A 129 1.02 -4.46 -13.66
CA ARG A 129 1.34 -5.70 -12.92
C ARG A 129 0.15 -6.25 -12.14
N ALA A 130 -0.64 -5.38 -11.51
CA ALA A 130 -1.84 -5.81 -10.80
C ALA A 130 -2.87 -6.43 -11.76
N ILE A 131 -3.10 -5.80 -12.92
CA ILE A 131 -3.97 -6.34 -13.98
C ILE A 131 -3.47 -7.70 -14.49
N GLU A 132 -2.16 -7.85 -14.68
CA GLU A 132 -1.54 -9.12 -15.10
C GLU A 132 -1.75 -10.22 -14.06
N ALA A 133 -1.58 -9.92 -12.78
CA ALA A 133 -1.84 -10.87 -11.69
C ALA A 133 -3.32 -11.29 -11.63
N ILE A 134 -4.25 -10.35 -11.83
CA ILE A 134 -5.69 -10.64 -11.91
C ILE A 134 -5.99 -11.55 -13.10
N LYS A 135 -5.48 -11.22 -14.29
CA LYS A 135 -5.65 -12.02 -15.50
C LYS A 135 -5.10 -13.43 -15.33
N TYR A 136 -3.91 -13.56 -14.73
CA TYR A 136 -3.31 -14.85 -14.43
C TYR A 136 -4.23 -15.70 -13.55
N LYS A 137 -4.80 -15.14 -12.48
CA LYS A 137 -5.74 -15.86 -11.61
C LYS A 137 -7.01 -16.29 -12.32
N VAL A 138 -7.58 -15.43 -13.17
CA VAL A 138 -8.77 -15.77 -13.97
C VAL A 138 -8.46 -16.93 -14.91
N THR A 139 -7.35 -16.88 -15.64
CA THR A 139 -6.94 -17.94 -16.57
C THR A 139 -6.65 -19.24 -15.82
N LYS A 140 -5.91 -19.18 -14.70
CA LYS A 140 -5.64 -20.36 -13.86
C LYS A 140 -6.93 -21.03 -13.42
N ASN A 141 -7.90 -20.26 -12.91
CA ASN A 141 -9.18 -20.80 -12.49
C ASN A 141 -9.94 -21.49 -13.65
N VAL A 142 -9.90 -20.93 -14.87
CA VAL A 142 -10.51 -21.59 -16.04
C VAL A 142 -9.82 -22.93 -16.34
N THR A 143 -8.49 -22.97 -16.30
CA THR A 143 -7.73 -24.22 -16.47
C THR A 143 -8.08 -25.25 -15.41
N ASP A 144 -8.15 -24.84 -14.14
CA ASP A 144 -8.47 -25.74 -13.02
C ASP A 144 -9.91 -26.30 -13.14
N VAL A 145 -10.88 -25.48 -13.57
CA VAL A 145 -12.27 -25.91 -13.82
C VAL A 145 -12.33 -26.94 -14.95
N VAL A 146 -11.62 -26.71 -16.06
CA VAL A 146 -11.58 -27.66 -17.19
C VAL A 146 -10.96 -28.98 -16.75
N ALA A 147 -9.79 -28.93 -16.11
CA ALA A 147 -9.09 -30.13 -15.64
C ALA A 147 -9.94 -30.96 -14.67
N LEU A 148 -10.64 -30.29 -13.74
CA LEU A 148 -11.50 -30.98 -12.77
C LEU A 148 -12.76 -31.56 -13.42
N THR A 149 -13.32 -30.90 -14.44
CA THR A 149 -14.47 -31.41 -15.21
C THR A 149 -14.09 -32.66 -16.01
N ASP A 150 -12.91 -32.66 -16.64
CA ASP A 150 -12.38 -33.82 -17.35
C ASP A 150 -12.14 -35.00 -16.39
N ASP A 151 -11.61 -34.71 -15.19
CA ASP A 151 -11.37 -35.70 -14.14
C ASP A 151 -12.68 -36.33 -13.62
N ILE A 152 -13.73 -35.52 -13.43
CA ILE A 152 -15.06 -35.99 -13.06
C ILE A 152 -15.62 -36.89 -14.17
N THR A 153 -15.53 -36.46 -15.43
CA THR A 153 -16.01 -37.23 -16.58
C THR A 153 -15.30 -38.57 -16.69
N ARG A 154 -13.98 -38.59 -16.46
CA ARG A 154 -13.18 -39.83 -16.41
C ARG A 154 -13.68 -40.76 -15.32
N LEU A 155 -13.82 -40.28 -14.08
CA LEU A 155 -14.29 -41.11 -12.96
C LEU A 155 -15.72 -41.64 -13.17
N GLU A 156 -16.61 -40.84 -13.75
CA GLU A 156 -17.96 -41.27 -14.09
C GLU A 156 -17.99 -42.36 -15.17
N SER A 157 -16.98 -42.38 -16.05
CA SER A 157 -16.83 -43.40 -17.10
C SER A 157 -16.15 -44.69 -16.63
N GLU A 158 -15.49 -44.68 -15.47
CA GLU A 158 -14.81 -45.85 -14.93
C GLU A 158 -15.84 -46.87 -14.38
N PRO A 159 -15.68 -48.17 -14.68
CA PRO A 159 -16.55 -49.18 -14.12
C PRO A 159 -16.40 -49.24 -12.60
N LYS A 160 -17.54 -49.31 -11.89
CA LYS A 160 -17.56 -49.44 -10.42
C LYS A 160 -16.78 -50.69 -10.00
N SER A 161 -15.89 -50.54 -9.02
CA SER A 161 -15.14 -51.68 -8.49
C SER A 161 -16.07 -52.71 -7.86
N GLU A 162 -15.82 -53.99 -8.11
CA GLU A 162 -16.50 -55.09 -7.40
C GLU A 162 -16.08 -55.18 -5.92
N ILE A 163 -14.95 -54.57 -5.56
CA ILE A 163 -14.47 -54.47 -4.18
C ILE A 163 -15.20 -53.30 -3.53
N LYS A 164 -16.10 -53.60 -2.57
CA LYS A 164 -16.96 -52.63 -1.89
C LYS A 164 -16.22 -51.37 -1.40
N SER A 165 -15.08 -51.55 -0.72
CA SER A 165 -14.31 -50.40 -0.21
C SER A 165 -13.78 -49.49 -1.34
N LYS A 166 -13.35 -50.06 -2.47
CA LYS A 166 -12.90 -49.28 -3.62
C LYS A 166 -14.04 -48.55 -4.33
N ALA A 167 -15.23 -49.13 -4.33
CA ALA A 167 -16.42 -48.46 -4.87
C ALA A 167 -16.86 -47.29 -3.98
N GLU A 168 -16.76 -47.44 -2.65
CA GLU A 168 -16.99 -46.36 -1.69
C GLU A 168 -15.95 -45.23 -1.88
N ASP A 169 -14.65 -45.55 -1.97
CA ASP A 169 -13.57 -44.57 -2.23
C ASP A 169 -13.80 -43.79 -3.54
N GLN A 170 -14.27 -44.47 -4.61
CA GLN A 170 -14.57 -43.83 -5.90
C GLN A 170 -15.73 -42.84 -5.80
N GLU A 171 -16.80 -43.19 -5.07
CA GLU A 171 -17.95 -42.32 -4.90
C GLU A 171 -17.61 -41.10 -4.04
N GLU A 172 -16.86 -41.29 -2.93
CA GLU A 172 -16.38 -40.19 -2.08
C GLU A 172 -15.48 -39.23 -2.87
N ALA A 173 -14.57 -39.76 -3.69
CA ALA A 173 -13.73 -38.94 -4.56
C ALA A 173 -14.54 -38.14 -5.59
N LEU A 174 -15.60 -38.74 -6.16
CA LEU A 174 -16.48 -38.07 -7.12
C LEU A 174 -17.27 -36.93 -6.45
N GLU A 175 -17.82 -37.18 -5.26
CA GLU A 175 -18.54 -36.17 -4.48
C GLU A 175 -17.61 -35.00 -4.11
N ALA A 176 -16.42 -35.29 -3.57
CA ALA A 176 -15.43 -34.27 -3.23
C ALA A 176 -15.02 -33.41 -4.44
N LYS A 177 -14.83 -34.01 -5.62
CA LYS A 177 -14.50 -33.29 -6.86
C LYS A 177 -15.66 -32.42 -7.36
N ARG A 178 -16.91 -32.88 -7.27
CA ARG A 178 -18.10 -32.08 -7.62
C ARG A 178 -18.25 -30.85 -6.71
N ASP A 179 -18.00 -31.03 -5.42
CA ASP A 179 -17.97 -29.94 -4.44
C ASP A 179 -16.85 -28.93 -4.74
N GLU A 180 -15.66 -29.43 -5.08
CA GLU A 180 -14.54 -28.59 -5.49
C GLU A 180 -14.84 -27.81 -6.78
N LEU A 181 -15.47 -28.45 -7.78
CA LEU A 181 -15.87 -27.81 -9.03
C LEU A 181 -16.87 -26.67 -8.78
N THR A 182 -17.82 -26.89 -7.87
CA THR A 182 -18.78 -25.87 -7.45
C THR A 182 -18.07 -24.67 -6.81
N LYS A 183 -17.11 -24.92 -5.91
CA LYS A 183 -16.29 -23.88 -5.26
C LYS A 183 -15.45 -23.11 -6.29
N LEU A 184 -14.77 -23.80 -7.20
CA LEU A 184 -13.94 -23.21 -8.25
C LEU A 184 -14.77 -22.37 -9.23
N THR A 185 -15.96 -22.83 -9.61
CA THR A 185 -16.86 -22.08 -10.49
C THR A 185 -17.32 -20.77 -9.84
N LYS A 186 -17.69 -20.82 -8.55
CA LYS A 186 -18.05 -19.64 -7.78
C LYS A 186 -16.88 -18.67 -7.63
N ALA A 187 -15.67 -19.19 -7.37
CA ALA A 187 -14.45 -18.39 -7.34
C ALA A 187 -14.17 -17.72 -8.69
N GLY A 188 -14.33 -18.43 -9.79
CA GLY A 188 -14.16 -17.92 -11.15
C GLY A 188 -15.10 -16.76 -11.50
N ASN A 189 -16.36 -16.85 -11.07
CA ASN A 189 -17.31 -15.75 -11.24
C ASN A 189 -16.84 -14.49 -10.49
N LYS A 190 -16.45 -14.63 -9.22
CA LYS A 190 -15.92 -13.51 -8.42
C LYS A 190 -14.66 -12.90 -9.03
N LEU A 191 -13.73 -13.72 -9.53
CA LEU A 191 -12.50 -13.25 -10.18
C LEU A 191 -12.81 -12.47 -11.47
N ARG A 192 -13.76 -12.94 -12.29
CA ARG A 192 -14.18 -12.24 -13.51
C ARG A 192 -14.90 -10.93 -13.21
N GLU A 193 -15.76 -10.90 -12.20
CA GLU A 193 -16.41 -9.67 -11.73
C GLU A 193 -15.38 -8.65 -11.24
N PHE A 194 -14.45 -9.08 -10.39
CA PHE A 194 -13.36 -8.24 -9.90
C PHE A 194 -12.49 -7.70 -11.05
N SER A 195 -12.13 -8.55 -12.02
CA SER A 195 -11.38 -8.12 -13.21
C SER A 195 -12.10 -7.05 -14.02
N LYS A 196 -13.41 -7.19 -14.21
CA LYS A 196 -14.25 -6.18 -14.90
C LYS A 196 -14.31 -4.88 -14.11
N GLU A 197 -14.48 -4.95 -12.79
CA GLU A 197 -14.49 -3.77 -11.91
C GLU A 197 -13.17 -3.02 -11.98
N ILE A 198 -12.03 -3.71 -11.79
CA ILE A 198 -10.70 -3.07 -11.84
C ILE A 198 -10.45 -2.44 -13.21
N THR A 199 -10.76 -3.15 -14.29
CA THR A 199 -10.57 -2.63 -15.66
C THR A 199 -11.46 -1.41 -15.93
N ARG A 200 -12.70 -1.41 -15.46
CA ARG A 200 -13.65 -0.31 -15.70
C ARG A 200 -13.32 0.92 -14.86
N GLU A 201 -13.04 0.72 -13.58
CA GLU A 201 -13.00 1.82 -12.61
C GLU A 201 -11.61 2.41 -12.37
N TRP A 202 -10.55 1.63 -12.62
CA TRP A 202 -9.18 1.98 -12.21
C TRP A 202 -8.19 2.12 -13.36
N THR A 203 -8.58 1.85 -14.62
CA THR A 203 -7.68 1.96 -15.78
C THR A 203 -7.19 3.39 -15.98
N ASP A 204 -8.10 4.35 -15.86
CA ASP A 204 -7.78 5.77 -15.93
C ASP A 204 -7.00 6.21 -14.69
N ILE A 205 -5.83 6.80 -14.90
CA ILE A 205 -4.95 7.25 -13.82
C ILE A 205 -5.54 8.42 -13.03
N ASP A 206 -6.33 9.29 -13.66
CA ASP A 206 -6.95 10.41 -12.95
C ASP A 206 -8.03 9.92 -11.95
N ARG A 207 -8.66 8.76 -12.21
CA ARG A 207 -9.55 8.05 -11.27
C ARG A 207 -8.80 7.39 -10.09
N ARG A 208 -7.47 7.35 -10.15
CA ARG A 208 -6.60 6.83 -9.09
C ARG A 208 -6.03 7.93 -8.20
N ALA A 209 -6.52 9.16 -8.32
CA ALA A 209 -6.10 10.24 -7.45
C ALA A 209 -6.58 10.01 -6.01
N ILE A 210 -5.63 9.96 -5.07
CA ILE A 210 -5.86 9.68 -3.66
C ILE A 210 -5.63 10.88 -2.75
N GLY A 211 -5.04 11.95 -3.28
CA GLY A 211 -4.68 13.10 -2.48
C GLY A 211 -3.85 14.13 -3.22
N TYR A 212 -3.24 15.05 -2.47
CA TYR A 212 -2.31 16.03 -3.00
C TYR A 212 -1.24 16.43 -1.99
N LEU A 213 -0.04 16.73 -2.50
CA LEU A 213 1.12 17.07 -1.70
C LEU A 213 0.92 18.38 -0.93
N ASP A 214 1.20 18.35 0.37
CA ASP A 214 1.14 19.50 1.26
C ASP A 214 2.54 20.04 1.55
N TRP A 215 3.43 19.18 2.03
CA TRP A 215 4.75 19.57 2.52
C TRP A 215 5.77 18.50 2.16
N ALA A 216 6.91 18.91 1.62
CA ALA A 216 8.04 18.01 1.41
C ALA A 216 9.34 18.84 1.39
N PRO A 217 10.09 18.91 2.50
CA PRO A 217 11.31 19.70 2.57
C PRO A 217 12.40 19.11 1.68
N SER A 218 13.46 19.87 1.42
CA SER A 218 14.65 19.35 0.77
C SER A 218 15.26 18.21 1.58
N ILE A 219 15.81 17.21 0.89
CA ILE A 219 16.60 16.16 1.53
C ILE A 219 17.81 16.81 2.17
N SER A 220 18.03 16.51 3.45
CA SER A 220 19.12 17.08 4.23
C SER A 220 19.51 16.12 5.35
N ILE A 221 20.79 16.13 5.71
CA ILE A 221 21.35 15.44 6.88
C ILE A 221 21.65 16.44 8.01
N ASP A 222 21.72 17.73 7.69
CA ASP A 222 22.02 18.84 8.61
C ASP A 222 20.74 19.35 9.28
N VAL A 223 19.99 18.43 9.90
CA VAL A 223 18.68 18.73 10.52
C VAL A 223 18.83 18.95 12.02
N ASP A 224 19.65 18.12 12.66
CA ASP A 224 20.00 18.18 14.06
C ASP A 224 21.37 17.52 14.30
N GLN A 225 21.79 17.39 15.56
CA GLN A 225 23.09 16.80 15.92
C GLN A 225 23.19 15.28 15.72
N LEU A 226 22.10 14.62 15.33
CA LEU A 226 22.06 13.17 15.12
C LEU A 226 22.43 12.80 13.69
N ASN A 227 22.31 13.74 12.75
CA ASN A 227 22.68 13.59 11.34
C ASN A 227 21.96 12.45 10.59
N TYR A 228 20.72 12.13 10.97
CA TYR A 228 19.89 11.22 10.16
C TYR A 228 19.43 11.92 8.89
N THR A 229 19.31 11.17 7.79
CA THR A 229 18.75 11.71 6.54
C THR A 229 17.26 12.03 6.71
N ARG A 230 16.90 13.30 6.47
CA ARG A 230 15.51 13.75 6.30
C ARG A 230 15.08 13.59 4.85
N ASP A 231 14.52 12.43 4.54
CA ASP A 231 13.88 12.17 3.25
C ASP A 231 12.40 11.85 3.45
N MET A 232 11.60 12.91 3.50
CA MET A 232 10.19 12.83 3.91
C MET A 232 9.32 13.87 3.22
N GLY A 233 8.02 13.64 3.25
CA GLY A 233 6.97 14.57 2.85
C GLY A 233 5.61 14.03 3.21
N ALA A 234 4.62 14.92 3.30
CA ALA A 234 3.25 14.63 3.67
C ALA A 234 2.27 15.18 2.62
N PHE A 235 1.17 14.45 2.43
CA PHE A 235 0.12 14.77 1.48
C PHE A 235 -1.25 14.54 2.11
N PHE A 236 -2.22 15.40 1.79
CA PHE A 236 -3.60 15.23 2.23
C PHE A 236 -4.27 14.10 1.48
N LEU A 237 -5.08 13.32 2.18
CA LEU A 237 -5.91 12.25 1.61
C LEU A 237 -7.29 12.77 1.24
N TYR A 238 -7.84 12.28 0.12
CA TYR A 238 -9.23 12.54 -0.23
C TYR A 238 -10.17 11.67 0.59
N SER A 239 -11.11 12.29 1.31
CA SER A 239 -12.07 11.59 2.16
C SER A 239 -12.91 10.57 1.40
N GLU A 240 -13.36 10.93 0.20
CA GLU A 240 -14.12 10.09 -0.72
C GLU A 240 -13.35 8.85 -1.18
N LYS A 241 -12.02 8.83 -1.01
CA LYS A 241 -11.18 7.67 -1.34
C LYS A 241 -10.94 6.74 -0.17
N PHE A 242 -10.89 7.28 1.05
CA PHE A 242 -10.43 6.53 2.21
C PHE A 242 -11.52 6.33 3.26
N ALA A 243 -12.37 7.31 3.53
CA ALA A 243 -13.17 7.39 4.75
C ALA A 243 -14.00 6.12 5.04
N GLU A 244 -14.60 5.53 4.00
CA GLU A 244 -15.40 4.31 4.13
C GLU A 244 -14.60 3.09 4.58
N ASN A 245 -13.35 2.96 4.12
CA ASN A 245 -12.53 1.76 4.30
C ASN A 245 -11.23 2.03 5.07
N PHE A 246 -11.10 3.22 5.67
CA PHE A 246 -9.91 3.62 6.40
C PHE A 246 -9.80 2.83 7.70
N VAL A 247 -8.66 2.16 7.86
CA VAL A 247 -8.35 1.33 9.03
C VAL A 247 -7.08 1.79 9.73
N GLY A 248 -6.57 2.99 9.43
CA GLY A 248 -5.28 3.48 9.95
C GLY A 248 -4.08 2.66 9.46
N ASN A 249 -3.05 2.58 10.29
CA ASN A 249 -1.78 1.93 9.96
C ASN A 249 -1.86 0.40 10.12
N LEU A 250 -2.42 -0.29 9.12
CA LEU A 250 -2.52 -1.74 9.05
C LEU A 250 -1.63 -2.31 7.94
N VAL A 251 -0.88 -3.37 8.23
CA VAL A 251 -0.16 -4.17 7.24
C VAL A 251 -0.97 -5.45 6.98
N ASP A 252 -1.35 -5.69 5.73
CA ASP A 252 -1.87 -6.99 5.29
C ASP A 252 -0.69 -7.86 4.87
N LEU A 253 -0.38 -8.89 5.68
CA LEU A 253 0.77 -9.77 5.48
C LEU A 253 0.64 -10.66 4.21
N GLY A 254 -0.52 -10.63 3.55
CA GLY A 254 -0.72 -11.29 2.26
C GLY A 254 -0.64 -12.81 2.34
N VAL A 255 -0.16 -13.41 1.26
CA VAL A 255 -0.15 -14.88 1.06
C VAL A 255 1.24 -15.45 0.77
N LYS A 256 2.28 -14.61 0.81
CA LYS A 256 3.66 -15.01 0.46
C LYS A 256 4.25 -15.97 1.47
N TYR A 257 3.91 -15.78 2.74
CA TYR A 257 4.31 -16.64 3.85
C TYR A 257 3.06 -17.11 4.59
N THR A 258 3.05 -18.35 5.01
CA THR A 258 2.08 -18.88 5.96
C THR A 258 2.30 -18.27 7.34
N LEU A 259 1.26 -18.31 8.18
CA LEU A 259 1.36 -17.89 9.59
C LEU A 259 2.46 -18.68 10.33
N HIS A 260 2.61 -19.96 10.03
CA HIS A 260 3.64 -20.80 10.64
C HIS A 260 5.05 -20.35 10.25
N GLU A 261 5.30 -20.09 8.96
CA GLU A 261 6.59 -19.57 8.49
C GLU A 261 6.92 -18.22 9.12
N LEU A 262 5.98 -17.29 9.16
CA LEU A 262 6.19 -15.98 9.80
C LEU A 262 6.53 -16.11 11.29
N ASN A 263 5.78 -16.92 12.04
CA ASN A 263 6.05 -17.13 13.46
C ASN A 263 7.43 -17.78 13.68
N THR A 264 7.84 -18.67 12.77
CA THR A 264 9.13 -19.36 12.81
C THR A 264 10.27 -18.39 12.51
N ILE A 265 10.12 -17.56 11.47
CA ILE A 265 11.14 -16.58 11.05
C ILE A 265 11.35 -15.53 12.14
N PHE A 266 10.28 -14.96 12.68
CA PHE A 266 10.37 -13.85 13.62
C PHE A 266 10.51 -14.28 15.09
N GLY A 267 10.32 -15.56 15.40
CA GLY A 267 10.36 -16.05 16.78
C GLY A 267 9.24 -15.48 17.67
N GLY A 268 8.12 -15.05 17.07
CA GLY A 268 6.99 -14.41 17.74
C GLY A 268 5.65 -14.82 17.14
N LYS A 269 4.56 -14.24 17.63
CA LYS A 269 3.20 -14.63 17.23
C LYS A 269 2.51 -13.52 16.43
N PHE A 270 2.38 -13.73 15.13
CA PHE A 270 1.56 -12.88 14.28
C PHE A 270 0.05 -13.12 14.51
N PRO A 271 -0.79 -12.11 14.22
CA PRO A 271 -2.25 -12.26 14.23
C PRO A 271 -2.73 -13.36 13.27
N SER A 272 -3.69 -14.17 13.72
CA SER A 272 -4.24 -15.29 12.92
C SER A 272 -4.95 -14.84 11.65
N ASN A 273 -5.46 -13.61 11.62
CA ASN A 273 -6.08 -13.00 10.45
C ASN A 273 -5.05 -12.38 9.48
N MET A 274 -3.75 -12.54 9.73
CA MET A 274 -2.65 -12.02 8.89
C MET A 274 -2.66 -10.49 8.71
N LYS A 275 -3.27 -9.76 9.65
CA LYS A 275 -3.37 -8.28 9.63
C LYS A 275 -2.61 -7.70 10.83
N LEU A 276 -1.42 -7.17 10.60
CA LEU A 276 -0.55 -6.60 11.63
C LEU A 276 -0.83 -5.08 11.78
N ARG A 277 -1.14 -4.64 13.00
CA ARG A 277 -1.31 -3.22 13.33
C ARG A 277 0.05 -2.61 13.68
N LEU A 278 0.38 -1.45 13.11
CA LEU A 278 1.52 -0.67 13.57
C LEU A 278 1.12 0.18 14.79
N ARG A 279 1.84 0.06 15.91
CA ARG A 279 1.40 0.59 17.22
C ARG A 279 2.40 1.47 17.97
N GLY A 280 3.46 1.90 17.31
CA GLY A 280 4.50 2.70 17.96
C GLY A 280 5.79 2.70 17.15
N THR A 281 6.86 3.14 17.80
CA THR A 281 8.22 3.11 17.26
C THR A 281 9.17 2.56 18.30
N LEU A 282 10.19 1.81 17.87
CA LEU A 282 11.34 1.57 18.74
C LEU A 282 12.05 2.89 19.04
N ASN A 283 12.36 3.12 20.30
CA ASN A 283 13.14 4.29 20.71
C ASN A 283 14.64 4.05 20.51
N ARG A 284 15.43 5.13 20.64
CA ARG A 284 16.88 5.10 20.46
C ARG A 284 17.59 4.08 21.36
N GLN A 285 17.14 3.91 22.61
CA GLN A 285 17.76 2.95 23.54
C GLN A 285 17.54 1.51 23.08
N GLN A 286 16.33 1.18 22.61
CA GLN A 286 15.99 -0.13 22.07
C GLN A 286 16.74 -0.44 20.77
N LEU A 287 16.94 0.56 19.89
CA LEU A 287 17.72 0.40 18.66
C LEU A 287 19.21 0.15 18.95
N ASN A 288 19.76 0.79 19.98
CA ASN A 288 21.17 0.61 20.39
C ASN A 288 21.40 -0.69 21.18
N HIS A 289 20.34 -1.32 21.70
CA HIS A 289 20.42 -2.56 22.46
C HIS A 289 19.38 -3.57 21.97
N PRO A 290 19.60 -4.18 20.78
CA PRO A 290 18.71 -5.22 20.28
C PRO A 290 18.58 -6.38 21.29
N ASN A 291 17.34 -6.75 21.63
CA ASN A 291 17.07 -7.83 22.59
C ASN A 291 17.17 -9.25 21.98
N GLY A 292 17.28 -9.38 20.66
CA GLY A 292 17.42 -10.66 19.97
C GLY A 292 18.88 -11.01 19.70
N VAL A 293 19.19 -12.29 19.47
CA VAL A 293 20.53 -12.74 19.04
C VAL A 293 20.46 -13.57 17.76
N ASP A 294 21.52 -13.54 16.96
CA ASP A 294 21.70 -14.41 15.80
C ASP A 294 22.30 -15.77 16.19
N GLU A 295 22.52 -16.64 15.19
CA GLU A 295 23.13 -17.97 15.39
C GLU A 295 24.58 -17.92 15.93
N PHE A 296 25.21 -16.74 15.87
CA PHE A 296 26.56 -16.46 16.35
C PHE A 296 26.56 -15.67 17.68
N GLY A 297 25.38 -15.42 18.27
CA GLY A 297 25.23 -14.66 19.52
C GLY A 297 25.27 -13.14 19.38
N ASN A 298 25.27 -12.59 18.17
CA ASN A 298 25.28 -11.14 17.94
C ASN A 298 23.87 -10.56 18.10
N ALA A 299 23.78 -9.38 18.73
CA ALA A 299 22.52 -8.68 18.92
C ALA A 299 21.86 -8.32 17.57
N ARG A 300 20.59 -8.70 17.39
CA ARG A 300 19.81 -8.37 16.18
C ARG A 300 18.32 -8.19 16.47
N ILE A 301 17.64 -7.47 15.58
CA ILE A 301 16.18 -7.42 15.50
C ILE A 301 15.77 -7.96 14.13
N ILE A 302 14.90 -8.96 14.12
CA ILE A 302 14.28 -9.43 12.88
C ILE A 302 13.15 -8.46 12.56
N VAL A 303 13.19 -7.92 11.35
CA VAL A 303 12.26 -6.88 10.90
C VAL A 303 11.55 -7.29 9.63
N GLY A 304 10.29 -6.89 9.52
CA GLY A 304 9.48 -7.04 8.32
C GLY A 304 9.27 -5.69 7.64
N LYS A 305 8.96 -5.73 6.35
CA LYS A 305 8.33 -4.60 5.65
C LYS A 305 7.37 -5.12 4.59
N ASP A 306 6.38 -4.32 4.25
CA ASP A 306 5.52 -4.54 3.08
C ASP A 306 5.70 -3.36 2.12
N GLY A 307 6.48 -3.59 1.07
CA GLY A 307 6.85 -2.56 0.09
C GLY A 307 6.07 -2.70 -1.22
N SER A 308 5.89 -1.61 -1.94
CA SER A 308 5.11 -1.64 -3.19
C SER A 308 5.73 -2.51 -4.30
N THR A 309 7.04 -2.79 -4.25
CA THR A 309 7.75 -3.57 -5.26
C THR A 309 8.05 -4.99 -4.81
N THR A 310 8.65 -5.19 -3.63
CA THR A 310 9.02 -6.53 -3.17
C THR A 310 7.95 -7.22 -2.34
N GLU A 311 6.84 -6.51 -2.05
CA GLU A 311 5.78 -6.94 -1.14
C GLU A 311 6.35 -7.27 0.24
N LEU A 312 5.75 -8.25 0.93
CA LEU A 312 6.21 -8.68 2.25
C LEU A 312 7.61 -9.31 2.15
N THR A 313 8.54 -8.73 2.89
CA THR A 313 9.95 -9.16 2.97
C THR A 313 10.42 -9.01 4.41
N TRP A 314 11.44 -9.79 4.78
CA TRP A 314 12.02 -9.74 6.12
C TRP A 314 13.54 -9.64 6.07
N GLY A 315 14.13 -9.07 7.12
CA GLY A 315 15.53 -8.70 7.20
C GLY A 315 16.05 -8.67 8.63
N ASN A 316 17.32 -8.33 8.76
CA ASN A 316 18.02 -8.25 10.04
C ASN A 316 18.54 -6.83 10.26
N PHE A 317 18.16 -6.20 11.36
CA PHE A 317 18.81 -5.02 11.89
C PHE A 317 19.85 -5.44 12.95
N VAL A 318 21.09 -4.97 12.83
CA VAL A 318 22.25 -5.49 13.61
C VAL A 318 22.86 -4.45 14.57
N GLY A 319 22.19 -3.33 14.84
CA GLY A 319 22.39 -2.60 16.11
C GLY A 319 23.55 -1.60 16.23
N PRO A 320 24.25 -1.18 15.16
CA PRO A 320 24.59 0.25 15.13
C PRO A 320 24.24 0.94 13.82
N GLU A 321 24.11 2.26 13.90
CA GLU A 321 23.90 3.15 12.75
C GLU A 321 25.03 2.94 11.72
N ALA A 322 24.64 2.80 10.45
CA ALA A 322 25.57 2.88 9.34
C ALA A 322 25.87 4.34 9.03
N TYR A 323 27.15 4.62 8.78
CA TYR A 323 27.62 5.92 8.36
C TYR A 323 27.76 5.92 6.85
N LEU A 324 27.02 6.80 6.17
CA LEU A 324 27.13 7.01 4.73
C LEU A 324 27.86 8.30 4.49
N CYS A 325 28.87 8.26 3.64
CA CYS A 325 29.65 9.42 3.27
C CYS A 325 29.32 9.79 1.82
N ASP A 326 28.90 11.02 1.58
CA ASP A 326 28.73 11.52 0.22
C ASP A 326 30.08 11.82 -0.45
N GLU A 327 30.06 12.18 -1.73
CA GLU A 327 31.27 12.52 -2.50
C GLU A 327 32.03 13.74 -1.98
N PHE A 328 31.43 14.52 -1.07
CA PHE A 328 32.00 15.72 -0.46
C PHE A 328 32.44 15.51 0.99
N GLY A 329 32.33 14.28 1.51
CA GLY A 329 32.76 13.95 2.86
C GLY A 329 31.70 14.17 3.94
N HIS A 330 30.45 14.46 3.58
CA HIS A 330 29.40 14.63 4.57
C HIS A 330 28.85 13.27 5.03
N GLU A 331 28.78 13.09 6.35
CA GLU A 331 28.44 11.83 6.98
C GLU A 331 26.98 11.82 7.48
N SER A 332 26.15 10.94 6.91
CA SER A 332 24.80 10.66 7.40
C SER A 332 24.78 9.39 8.25
N LYS A 333 23.85 9.32 9.21
CA LYS A 333 23.59 8.13 10.01
C LYS A 333 22.31 7.47 9.54
N GLU A 334 22.33 6.14 9.42
CA GLU A 334 21.18 5.38 8.92
C GLU A 334 21.00 4.06 9.69
N LEU A 335 19.79 3.54 9.73
CA LEU A 335 19.57 2.15 10.11
C LEU A 335 19.92 1.23 8.94
N ALA A 336 20.89 0.34 9.14
CA ALA A 336 21.23 -0.68 8.15
C ALA A 336 20.42 -1.96 8.35
N ILE A 337 19.67 -2.34 7.32
CA ILE A 337 18.91 -3.58 7.26
C ILE A 337 19.52 -4.52 6.23
N TYR A 338 19.92 -5.70 6.70
CA TYR A 338 20.46 -6.76 5.87
C TYR A 338 19.35 -7.72 5.44
N ASN A 339 19.51 -8.33 4.27
CA ASN A 339 18.58 -9.33 3.76
C ASN A 339 18.42 -10.50 4.75
N GLY A 340 17.19 -11.02 4.86
CA GLY A 340 16.84 -12.04 5.85
C GLY A 340 17.56 -13.37 5.67
N SER A 341 17.46 -13.95 4.48
CA SER A 341 18.06 -15.25 4.16
C SER A 341 18.75 -15.26 2.79
N LYS A 342 19.85 -16.02 2.70
CA LYS A 342 20.51 -16.36 1.43
C LYS A 342 19.70 -17.37 0.60
N THR A 343 18.83 -18.17 1.22
CA THR A 343 18.03 -19.22 0.55
C THR A 343 16.80 -18.68 -0.15
N ASP A 344 16.14 -17.68 0.42
CA ASP A 344 14.89 -17.11 -0.13
C ASP A 344 15.10 -16.30 -1.41
N ARG A 345 16.36 -15.97 -1.76
CA ARG A 345 16.78 -15.18 -2.93
C ARG A 345 16.04 -13.84 -3.14
N THR A 346 15.21 -13.41 -2.19
CA THR A 346 14.48 -12.15 -2.22
C THR A 346 15.27 -11.09 -1.47
N ASN A 347 15.58 -9.99 -2.14
CA ASN A 347 16.15 -8.82 -1.47
C ASN A 347 15.14 -8.28 -0.47
N PHE A 348 15.63 -7.71 0.63
CA PHE A 348 14.79 -7.00 1.58
C PHE A 348 14.06 -5.85 0.90
N SER A 349 14.72 -5.12 -0.02
CA SER A 349 14.14 -3.98 -0.72
C SER A 349 14.44 -3.98 -2.22
N GLY A 350 13.63 -3.23 -2.96
CA GLY A 350 13.85 -2.87 -4.35
C GLY A 350 13.35 -1.47 -4.69
N LYS A 351 13.67 -0.98 -5.89
CA LYS A 351 13.19 0.32 -6.38
C LYS A 351 11.66 0.37 -6.34
N GLY A 352 11.10 1.40 -5.68
CA GLY A 352 9.66 1.55 -5.42
C GLY A 352 9.25 1.26 -3.98
N ASP A 353 10.10 0.62 -3.17
CA ASP A 353 9.83 0.39 -1.76
C ASP A 353 10.12 1.62 -0.88
N SER A 354 10.72 2.68 -1.43
CA SER A 354 10.99 3.93 -0.72
C SER A 354 9.74 4.45 -0.03
N GLY A 355 9.87 4.77 1.25
CA GLY A 355 8.82 5.13 2.16
C GLY A 355 8.32 3.97 3.03
N ALA A 356 8.44 2.70 2.62
CA ALA A 356 7.82 1.60 3.34
C ALA A 356 8.27 1.53 4.82
N PRO A 357 7.32 1.37 5.77
CA PRO A 357 7.66 1.20 7.17
C PRO A 357 8.30 -0.17 7.40
N ILE A 358 9.37 -0.18 8.19
CA ILE A 358 10.06 -1.38 8.66
C ILE A 358 9.64 -1.60 10.11
N TRP A 359 9.20 -2.81 10.45
CA TRP A 359 8.51 -3.10 11.71
C TRP A 359 8.99 -4.39 12.36
N THR A 360 8.77 -4.50 13.67
CA THR A 360 8.99 -5.73 14.46
C THR A 360 7.77 -6.64 14.44
N VAL A 361 7.89 -7.88 14.94
CA VAL A 361 6.76 -8.81 15.09
C VAL A 361 5.59 -8.24 15.89
N ASP A 362 5.86 -7.30 16.80
CA ASP A 362 4.86 -6.63 17.63
C ASP A 362 4.23 -5.40 16.95
N GLY A 363 4.65 -5.09 15.72
CA GLY A 363 4.17 -3.93 14.96
C GLY A 363 4.78 -2.60 15.40
N GLU A 364 5.91 -2.61 16.11
CA GLU A 364 6.67 -1.40 16.41
C GLU A 364 7.51 -1.00 15.19
N ILE A 365 7.42 0.27 14.78
CA ILE A 365 8.19 0.79 13.64
C ILE A 365 9.64 0.97 14.07
N VAL A 366 10.55 0.33 13.34
CA VAL A 366 11.99 0.46 13.47
C VAL A 366 12.48 1.68 12.69
N GLY A 367 12.03 1.81 11.44
CA GLY A 367 12.43 2.91 10.57
C GLY A 367 11.61 2.99 9.29
N PHE A 368 11.84 4.05 8.53
CA PHE A 368 11.25 4.25 7.21
C PHE A 368 12.33 4.14 6.14
N LEU A 369 12.13 3.22 5.20
CA LEU A 369 13.07 2.94 4.12
C LEU A 369 13.21 4.14 3.20
N HIS A 370 14.42 4.59 2.89
CA HIS A 370 14.63 5.64 1.87
C HIS A 370 15.58 5.25 0.75
N SER A 371 16.56 4.38 1.02
CA SER A 371 17.56 4.00 0.02
C SER A 371 18.12 2.60 0.25
N GLY A 372 19.03 2.18 -0.62
CA GLY A 372 19.76 0.92 -0.47
C GLY A 372 21.04 0.93 -1.28
N MET A 373 22.01 0.11 -0.85
CA MET A 373 23.27 -0.08 -1.55
C MET A 373 23.14 -1.26 -2.53
N PRO A 374 23.17 -1.02 -3.85
CA PRO A 374 23.12 -2.09 -4.83
C PRO A 374 24.44 -2.87 -4.85
N LYS A 375 24.36 -4.18 -5.11
CA LYS A 375 25.48 -5.07 -5.43
C LYS A 375 25.05 -5.96 -6.60
N GLY A 376 25.37 -5.51 -7.82
CA GLY A 376 24.86 -6.14 -9.04
C GLY A 376 23.38 -5.79 -9.28
N ILE A 377 22.53 -6.80 -9.48
CA ILE A 377 21.08 -6.61 -9.72
C ILE A 377 20.28 -6.55 -8.41
N SER A 378 20.92 -6.80 -7.25
CA SER A 378 20.27 -6.85 -5.93
C SER A 378 20.70 -5.72 -5.00
N ASN A 379 19.83 -5.34 -4.06
CA ASN A 379 20.22 -4.51 -2.92
C ASN A 379 20.90 -5.39 -1.86
N HIS A 380 22.13 -5.03 -1.49
CA HIS A 380 22.89 -5.73 -0.48
C HIS A 380 22.52 -5.29 0.94
N VAL A 381 22.33 -3.98 1.12
CA VAL A 381 21.96 -3.35 2.38
C VAL A 381 20.87 -2.32 2.08
N THR A 382 19.87 -2.24 2.94
CA THR A 382 18.81 -1.22 2.88
C THR A 382 19.03 -0.21 3.98
N TYR A 383 18.83 1.08 3.69
CA TYR A 383 18.97 2.17 4.64
C TYR A 383 17.62 2.79 4.97
N ALA A 384 17.44 3.10 6.25
CA ALA A 384 16.21 3.66 6.77
C ALA A 384 16.48 4.74 7.82
N THR A 385 15.64 5.76 7.85
CA THR A 385 15.61 6.76 8.90
C THR A 385 14.90 6.17 10.13
N PRO A 386 15.39 6.36 11.37
CA PRO A 386 14.72 5.84 12.55
C PRO A 386 13.27 6.33 12.69
N GLY A 387 12.38 5.40 13.04
CA GLY A 387 10.93 5.68 13.05
C GLY A 387 10.55 6.77 14.03
N TRP A 388 11.08 6.70 15.26
CA TRP A 388 10.82 7.69 16.31
C TRP A 388 11.20 9.11 15.86
N TRP A 389 12.38 9.25 15.25
CA TRP A 389 12.91 10.53 14.78
C TRP A 389 12.09 11.09 13.62
N TYR A 390 11.72 10.23 12.67
CA TYR A 390 10.88 10.62 11.53
C TYR A 390 9.52 11.14 11.99
N LEU A 391 8.88 10.48 12.97
CA LEU A 391 7.59 10.93 13.50
C LEU A 391 7.71 12.24 14.31
N GLU A 392 8.82 12.47 15.02
CA GLU A 392 9.08 13.76 15.67
C GLU A 392 9.18 14.91 14.66
N ARG A 393 9.89 14.71 13.53
CA ARG A 393 9.96 15.70 12.45
C ARG A 393 8.59 15.98 11.82
N LEU A 394 7.73 14.96 11.69
CA LEU A 394 6.34 15.19 11.27
C LEU A 394 5.57 16.01 12.31
N LYS A 395 5.74 15.75 13.61
CA LYS A 395 5.08 16.52 14.68
C LYS A 395 5.54 17.97 14.74
N GLU A 396 6.78 18.28 14.37
CA GLU A 396 7.21 19.68 14.25
C GLU A 396 6.40 20.44 13.19
N ARG A 397 6.03 19.77 12.08
CA ARG A 397 5.19 20.37 11.04
C ARG A 397 3.69 20.29 11.35
N TYR A 398 3.26 19.22 12.03
CA TYR A 398 1.87 18.92 12.39
C TYR A 398 1.79 18.65 13.91
N PRO A 399 1.75 19.69 14.76
CA PRO A 399 1.90 19.54 16.22
C PRO A 399 0.89 18.62 16.89
N ASN A 400 -0.32 18.53 16.34
CA ASN A 400 -1.41 17.71 16.86
C ASN A 400 -1.51 16.33 16.21
N ALA A 401 -0.52 15.93 15.42
CA ALA A 401 -0.58 14.70 14.62
C ALA A 401 -0.84 13.46 15.48
N ASN A 402 -1.89 12.72 15.10
CA ASN A 402 -2.22 11.42 15.68
C ASN A 402 -1.98 10.29 14.66
N PHE A 403 -0.88 9.56 14.87
CA PHE A 403 -0.43 8.45 14.03
C PHE A 403 -1.18 7.14 14.27
N TRP A 404 -1.99 7.05 15.33
CA TRP A 404 -2.55 5.77 15.79
C TRP A 404 -4.07 5.71 15.71
N GLY A 405 -4.70 6.72 15.09
CA GLY A 405 -6.13 6.69 14.79
C GLY A 405 -6.48 5.55 13.83
N GLU A 406 -7.46 4.74 14.20
CA GLU A 406 -7.90 3.56 13.44
C GLU A 406 -9.17 3.78 12.61
N SER A 407 -9.84 4.92 12.79
CA SER A 407 -11.01 5.39 12.03
C SER A 407 -10.69 6.71 11.33
N TRP A 408 -11.47 7.09 10.32
CA TRP A 408 -11.27 8.34 9.59
C TRP A 408 -11.53 9.59 10.46
N THR A 409 -12.52 9.51 11.34
CA THR A 409 -12.81 10.54 12.33
C THR A 409 -12.17 10.13 13.66
N LEU A 410 -11.44 11.06 14.29
CA LEU A 410 -11.04 10.90 15.69
C LEU A 410 -12.28 11.04 16.58
N ALA A 411 -12.46 10.09 17.50
CA ALA A 411 -13.55 10.09 18.47
C ALA A 411 -13.24 10.98 19.68
#